data_AF-A0A4P6MQC3-F1
#
_entry.id   AF-A0A4P6MQC3-F1
#
_cell.length_a   1.000
_cell.length_b   1.000
_cell.length_c   1.000
_cell.angle_alpha   90.00
_cell.angle_beta   90.00
_cell.angle_gamma   90.00
#
_symmetry.space_group_name_H-M   'P 1'
#
loop_
_entity.id
_entity.type
_entity.pdbx_description
1 polymer ?
#
loop_
_entity_poly.entity_id
_entity_poly.type
_entity_poly.pdbx_seq_one_letter_code
_entity_poly.pdbx_strand_id
1 'polypeptide(L)'
;MSVVTLHILFVLGAAVYLRNYVTDFGTYVSTLAVFLPVFGAYVGIVVQDLGVERQRSTKKASSAFVYIVFALLAAYCVGIIFVVTGFTSGFIVDEQSLPAAVAAVETAFGAFLTTCFFKLFKDESKST
;
A
#
# COMPACT_ATOMS: atom_id res chain seq x y z
N MET A 1 16.06 0.87 -3.97
CA MET A 1 15.33 0.55 -2.72
C MET A 1 14.06 -0.20 -3.12
N SER A 2 13.73 -1.34 -2.50
CA SER A 2 12.53 -2.10 -2.89
C SER A 2 11.26 -1.39 -2.41
N VAL A 3 10.17 -1.55 -3.15
CA VAL A 3 8.82 -1.05 -2.79
C VAL A 3 8.42 -1.56 -1.39
N VAL A 4 8.79 -2.80 -1.09
CA VAL A 4 8.58 -3.45 0.21
C VAL A 4 9.33 -2.71 1.33
N THR A 5 10.62 -2.40 1.13
CA THR A 5 11.39 -1.63 2.13
C THR A 5 10.82 -0.23 2.32
N LEU A 6 10.37 0.43 1.25
CA LEU A 6 9.76 1.76 1.34
C LEU A 6 8.44 1.70 2.14
N HIS A 7 7.60 0.69 1.88
CA HIS A 7 6.36 0.48 2.63
C HIS A 7 6.63 0.20 4.11
N ILE A 8 7.60 -0.65 4.44
CA ILE A 8 7.97 -0.91 5.85
C ILE A 8 8.41 0.37 6.55
N LEU A 9 9.31 1.15 5.93
CA LEU A 9 9.76 2.42 6.50
C LEU A 9 8.61 3.41 6.69
N PHE A 10 7.68 3.45 5.74
CA PHE A 10 6.48 4.27 5.82
C PHE A 10 5.58 3.85 7.00
N VAL A 11 5.26 2.56 7.13
CA VAL A 11 4.43 2.04 8.22
C VAL A 11 5.08 2.26 9.58
N LEU A 12 6.40 2.05 9.69
CA LEU A 12 7.16 2.34 10.92
C LEU A 12 7.11 3.83 11.27
N GLY A 13 7.27 4.71 10.28
CA GLY A 13 7.15 6.15 10.47
C GLY A 13 5.76 6.56 10.94
N ALA A 14 4.70 6.02 10.31
CA ALA A 14 3.32 6.24 10.72
C ALA A 14 3.05 5.71 12.14
N ALA A 15 3.59 4.55 12.50
CA ALA A 15 3.47 3.98 13.83
C ALA A 15 4.10 4.86 14.91
N VAL A 16 5.36 5.29 14.72
CA VAL A 16 6.05 6.18 15.65
C VAL A 16 5.30 7.51 15.78
N TYR A 17 4.80 8.05 14.67
CA TYR A 17 4.04 9.29 14.68
C TYR A 17 2.72 9.14 15.44
N LEU A 18 1.89 8.17 15.09
CA LEU A 18 0.58 7.92 15.71
C LEU A 18 0.69 7.60 17.20
N ARG A 19 1.79 6.97 17.65
CA ARG A 19 2.01 6.67 19.06
C ARG A 19 1.99 7.92 19.96
N ASN A 20 2.32 9.09 19.41
CA ASN A 20 2.31 10.35 20.15
C ASN A 20 0.91 10.99 20.27
N TYR A 21 -0.08 10.51 19.51
CA TYR A 21 -1.41 11.14 19.40
C TYR A 21 -2.58 10.19 19.73
N VAL A 22 -2.38 8.88 19.57
CA VAL A 22 -3.39 7.85 19.84
C VAL A 22 -3.21 7.36 21.27
N THR A 23 -4.23 7.56 22.10
CA THR A 23 -4.21 7.24 23.53
C THR A 23 -4.73 5.83 23.83
N ASP A 24 -5.66 5.34 23.02
CA ASP A 24 -6.22 4.01 23.10
C ASP A 24 -5.33 2.99 22.39
N PHE A 25 -4.87 2.00 23.14
CA PHE A 25 -4.00 0.95 22.61
C PHE A 25 -4.72 0.09 21.56
N GLY A 26 -6.03 -0.15 21.73
CA GLY A 26 -6.82 -0.94 20.78
C GLY A 26 -6.91 -0.26 19.42
N THR A 27 -7.17 1.04 19.42
CA THR A 27 -7.22 1.88 18.23
C THR A 27 -5.87 2.01 17.56
N TYR A 28 -4.79 2.14 18.34
CA TYR A 28 -3.42 2.14 17.83
C TYR A 28 -3.08 0.84 17.07
N VAL A 29 -3.29 -0.31 17.70
CA VAL A 29 -2.96 -1.61 17.10
C VAL A 29 -3.85 -1.92 15.90
N SER A 30 -5.16 -1.61 15.98
CA SER A 30 -6.08 -1.83 14.88
C SER A 30 -5.74 -0.96 13.67
N THR A 31 -5.41 0.33 13.87
CA THR A 31 -4.91 1.22 12.81
C THR A 31 -3.66 0.65 12.14
N LEU A 32 -2.71 0.13 12.93
CA LEU A 32 -1.51 -0.48 12.40
C LEU A 32 -1.78 -1.76 11.60
N ALA A 33 -2.73 -2.58 12.07
CA ALA A 33 -3.12 -3.81 11.40
C ALA A 33 -3.65 -3.56 9.98
N VAL A 34 -4.29 -2.41 9.75
CA VAL A 34 -4.83 -2.05 8.44
C VAL A 34 -3.74 -1.75 7.40
N PHE A 35 -2.49 -1.48 7.81
CA PHE A 35 -1.37 -1.27 6.88
C PHE A 35 -0.76 -2.58 6.31
N LEU A 36 -1.11 -3.75 6.87
CA LEU A 36 -0.57 -5.06 6.48
C LEU A 36 -1.10 -5.64 5.15
N PRO A 37 -2.37 -5.48 4.76
CA PRO A 37 -2.90 -6.06 3.52
C PRO A 37 -2.18 -5.57 2.26
N VAL A 38 -1.85 -4.28 2.18
CA VAL A 38 -1.09 -3.72 1.05
C VAL A 38 0.34 -4.24 1.01
N PHE A 39 0.96 -4.47 2.17
CA PHE A 39 2.24 -5.17 2.23
C PHE A 39 2.16 -6.58 1.61
N GLY A 40 1.11 -7.33 1.94
CA GLY A 40 0.86 -8.65 1.36
C GLY A 40 0.68 -8.62 -0.17
N ALA A 41 -0.05 -7.63 -0.69
CA ALA A 41 -0.22 -7.45 -2.13
C ALA A 41 1.11 -7.12 -2.84
N TYR A 42 1.94 -6.27 -2.25
CA TYR A 42 3.26 -5.95 -2.81
C TYR A 42 4.21 -7.14 -2.77
N VAL A 43 4.24 -7.89 -1.67
CA VAL A 43 5.05 -9.12 -1.57
C VAL A 43 4.59 -10.14 -2.60
N GLY A 44 3.27 -10.31 -2.79
CA GLY A 44 2.72 -11.19 -3.82
C GLY A 44 3.19 -10.80 -5.23
N ILE A 45 3.11 -9.51 -5.57
CA ILE A 45 3.59 -9.00 -6.87
C ILE A 45 5.09 -9.23 -7.04
N VAL A 46 5.90 -8.90 -6.03
CA VAL A 46 7.37 -9.04 -6.10
C VAL A 46 7.78 -10.51 -6.16
N VAL A 47 7.15 -11.40 -5.38
CA VAL A 47 7.42 -12.84 -5.40
C VAL A 47 7.00 -13.45 -6.74
N GLN A 48 5.90 -12.98 -7.32
CA GLN A 48 5.47 -13.42 -8.65
C GLN A 48 6.43 -12.92 -9.74
N ASP A 49 6.91 -11.68 -9.67
CA ASP A 49 7.92 -11.14 -10.60
C ASP A 49 9.23 -11.96 -10.54
N LEU A 50 9.70 -12.30 -9.33
CA LEU A 50 10.88 -13.15 -9.11
C LEU A 50 10.65 -14.61 -9.53
N GLY A 51 9.44 -15.13 -9.33
CA GLY A 51 9.05 -16.48 -9.74
C GLY A 51 8.93 -16.63 -11.25
N VAL A 52 8.42 -15.59 -11.92
CA VAL A 52 8.29 -15.50 -13.38
C VAL A 52 9.65 -15.24 -14.03
N GLU A 53 10.55 -14.45 -13.43
CA GLU A 53 11.95 -14.31 -13.88
C GLU A 53 12.69 -15.65 -13.87
N ARG A 54 12.42 -16.51 -12.88
CA ARG A 54 13.00 -17.86 -12.83
C ARG A 54 12.47 -18.80 -13.93
N GLN A 55 11.33 -18.48 -14.53
CA GLN A 55 10.69 -19.26 -15.60
C GLN A 55 10.83 -18.62 -17.01
N ARG A 56 11.17 -17.34 -17.10
CA ARG A 56 11.34 -16.58 -18.35
C ARG A 56 12.64 -15.76 -18.31
N SER A 57 13.74 -16.40 -18.70
CA SER A 57 15.02 -15.79 -19.08
C SER A 57 14.91 -14.81 -20.29
N THR A 58 13.76 -14.21 -20.59
CA THR A 58 13.57 -13.46 -21.85
C THR A 58 12.46 -12.41 -21.90
N LYS A 59 11.89 -11.96 -20.78
CA LYS A 59 11.06 -10.74 -20.79
C LYS A 59 11.31 -9.93 -19.51
N LYS A 60 12.15 -8.90 -19.63
CA LYS A 60 12.32 -7.87 -18.59
C LYS A 60 10.93 -7.39 -18.17
N ALA A 61 10.62 -7.40 -16.88
CA ALA A 61 9.43 -6.71 -16.36
C ALA A 61 9.37 -5.32 -16.99
N SER A 62 8.26 -4.99 -17.65
CA SER A 62 8.13 -3.74 -18.40
C SER A 62 8.43 -2.58 -17.46
N SER A 63 9.45 -1.78 -17.74
CA SER A 63 9.83 -0.63 -16.91
C SER A 63 8.63 0.27 -16.55
N ALA A 64 7.62 0.34 -17.44
CA ALA A 64 6.36 1.02 -17.20
C ALA A 64 5.56 0.47 -16.00
N PHE A 65 5.56 -0.85 -15.79
CA PHE A 65 4.90 -1.48 -14.63
C PHE A 65 5.52 -1.02 -13.32
N VAL A 66 6.85 -1.00 -13.25
CA VAL A 66 7.60 -0.54 -12.07
C VAL A 66 7.27 0.93 -11.77
N TYR A 67 7.24 1.80 -12.78
CA TYR A 67 6.86 3.20 -12.61
C TYR A 67 5.41 3.37 -12.10
N ILE A 68 4.46 2.59 -12.62
CA ILE A 68 3.06 2.61 -12.16
C ILE A 68 2.96 2.18 -10.70
N VAL A 69 3.67 1.12 -10.31
CA VAL A 69 3.72 0.63 -8.92
C VAL A 69 4.30 1.70 -7.98
N PHE A 70 5.36 2.40 -8.38
CA PHE A 70 5.94 3.50 -7.61
C PHE A 70 5.01 4.71 -7.50
N ALA A 71 4.36 5.12 -8.60
CA ALA A 71 3.39 6.21 -8.57
C ALA A 71 2.19 5.87 -7.66
N LEU A 72 1.77 4.61 -7.68
CA LEU A 72 0.73 4.09 -6.80
C LEU A 72 1.15 4.13 -5.34
N LEU A 73 2.36 3.64 -5.01
CA LEU A 73 2.90 3.73 -3.67
C LEU A 73 2.96 5.17 -3.16
N ALA A 74 3.36 6.11 -4.02
CA ALA A 74 3.39 7.53 -3.67
C ALA A 74 1.98 8.07 -3.35
N ALA A 75 0.98 7.77 -4.17
CA ALA A 75 -0.40 8.18 -3.94
C ALA A 75 -0.97 7.59 -2.64
N TYR A 76 -0.64 6.32 -2.36
CA TYR A 76 -0.98 5.65 -1.11
C TYR A 76 -0.37 6.36 0.11
N CYS A 77 0.94 6.64 0.09
CA CYS A 77 1.60 7.37 1.16
C CYS A 77 0.97 8.74 1.40
N VAL A 78 0.62 9.47 0.33
CA VAL A 78 -0.06 10.78 0.44
C VAL A 78 -1.43 10.65 1.10
N GLY A 79 -2.24 9.64 0.70
CA GLY A 79 -3.55 9.40 1.30
C GLY A 79 -3.46 9.11 2.81
N ILE A 80 -2.50 8.29 3.22
CA ILE A 80 -2.28 8.00 4.65
C ILE A 80 -1.73 9.21 5.39
N ILE A 81 -0.80 9.98 4.81
CA ILE A 81 -0.33 11.23 5.41
C ILE A 81 -1.51 12.19 5.62
N PHE A 82 -2.44 12.27 4.68
CA PHE A 82 -3.65 13.08 4.83
C PHE A 82 -4.54 12.61 5.99
N VAL A 83 -4.74 11.30 6.16
CA VAL A 83 -5.49 10.75 7.30
C VAL A 83 -4.79 11.07 8.62
N VAL A 84 -3.48 10.83 8.69
CA VAL A 84 -2.68 11.03 9.90
C VAL A 84 -2.59 12.52 10.29
N THR A 85 -2.38 13.42 9.33
CA THR A 85 -2.36 14.87 9.58
C THR A 85 -3.77 15.43 9.78
N GLY A 86 -4.79 14.85 9.15
CA GLY A 86 -6.20 15.14 9.41
C GLY A 86 -6.60 14.83 10.84
N PHE A 87 -6.09 13.74 11.42
CA PHE A 87 -6.27 13.42 12.83
C PHE A 87 -5.60 14.45 13.75
N THR A 88 -4.34 14.81 13.50
CA THR A 88 -3.62 15.76 14.37
C THR A 88 -4.08 17.21 14.23
N SER A 89 -4.67 17.58 13.09
CA SER A 89 -5.28 18.91 12.87
C SER A 89 -6.72 19.02 13.39
N GLY A 90 -7.29 17.93 13.92
CA GLY A 90 -8.66 17.90 14.44
C GLY A 90 -9.74 17.81 13.37
N PHE A 91 -9.40 17.50 12.11
CA PHE A 91 -10.37 17.17 11.06
C PHE A 91 -11.02 15.81 11.32
N ILE A 92 -10.22 14.83 11.77
CA ILE A 92 -10.72 13.56 12.31
C ILE A 92 -10.76 13.71 13.83
N VAL A 93 -11.94 14.04 14.36
CA VAL A 93 -12.12 14.40 15.78
C VAL A 93 -12.16 13.16 16.69
N ASP A 94 -12.57 12.02 16.14
CA ASP A 94 -12.76 10.78 16.90
C ASP A 94 -11.64 9.78 16.62
N GLU A 95 -10.92 9.39 17.67
CA GLU A 95 -9.87 8.38 17.65
C GLU A 95 -10.39 7.05 17.08
N GLN A 96 -11.62 6.64 17.41
CA GLN A 96 -12.19 5.37 16.94
C GLN A 96 -12.45 5.34 15.43
N SER A 97 -12.50 6.49 14.77
CA SER A 97 -12.68 6.59 13.33
C SER A 97 -11.37 6.45 12.54
N LEU A 98 -10.21 6.54 13.22
CA LEU A 98 -8.89 6.47 12.60
C LEU A 98 -8.62 5.14 11.86
N PRO A 99 -8.91 3.95 12.43
CA PRO A 99 -8.73 2.69 11.71
C PRO A 99 -9.62 2.60 10.47
N ALA A 100 -10.85 3.12 10.55
CA ALA A 100 -11.78 3.14 9.43
C ALA A 100 -11.32 4.09 8.30
N ALA A 101 -10.77 5.25 8.65
CA ALA A 101 -10.21 6.19 7.69
C ALA A 101 -9.00 5.61 6.96
N VAL A 102 -8.09 4.94 7.70
CA VAL A 102 -6.97 4.21 7.09
C VAL A 102 -7.49 3.08 6.20
N ALA A 103 -8.48 2.30 6.65
CA ALA A 103 -9.08 1.21 5.88
C ALA A 103 -9.74 1.67 4.58
N ALA A 104 -10.32 2.87 4.55
CA ALA A 104 -10.88 3.45 3.34
C ALA A 104 -9.79 3.72 2.30
N VAL A 105 -8.65 4.29 2.71
CA VAL A 105 -7.50 4.53 1.83
C VAL A 105 -6.92 3.20 1.33
N GLU A 106 -6.74 2.24 2.23
CA GLU A 106 -6.23 0.90 1.93
C GLU A 106 -7.12 0.15 0.94
N THR A 107 -8.43 0.20 1.13
CA THR A 107 -9.41 -0.47 0.26
C THR A 107 -9.44 0.17 -1.12
N ALA A 108 -9.47 1.51 -1.19
CA ALA A 108 -9.43 2.23 -2.46
C ALA A 108 -8.14 1.92 -3.24
N PHE A 109 -7.02 1.87 -2.53
CA PHE A 109 -5.73 1.54 -3.10
C PHE A 109 -5.65 0.09 -3.59
N GLY A 110 -6.03 -0.87 -2.73
CA GLY A 110 -6.07 -2.29 -3.06
C GLY A 110 -6.95 -2.58 -4.28
N ALA A 111 -8.17 -2.02 -4.32
CA ALA A 111 -9.08 -2.18 -5.45
C ALA A 111 -8.51 -1.62 -6.76
N PHE A 112 -7.83 -0.46 -6.71
CA PHE A 112 -7.20 0.13 -7.88
C PHE A 112 -6.01 -0.70 -8.38
N LEU A 113 -5.16 -1.17 -7.47
CA LEU A 113 -4.00 -2.00 -7.77
C LEU A 113 -4.44 -3.35 -8.36
N THR A 114 -5.44 -4.00 -7.77
CA THR A 114 -6.05 -5.23 -8.31
C THR A 114 -6.63 -5.01 -9.71
N THR A 115 -7.31 -3.88 -9.95
CA THR A 115 -7.86 -3.55 -11.27
C THR A 115 -6.76 -3.33 -12.31
N CYS A 116 -5.69 -2.60 -11.95
CA CYS A 116 -4.54 -2.40 -12.83
C CYS A 116 -3.86 -3.72 -13.17
N PHE A 117 -3.65 -4.56 -12.17
CA PHE A 117 -3.08 -5.90 -12.32
C PHE A 117 -3.91 -6.73 -13.32
N PHE A 118 -5.22 -6.88 -13.08
CA PHE A 118 -6.07 -7.66 -13.99
C PHE A 118 -6.11 -7.12 -15.41
N LYS A 119 -6.12 -5.79 -15.61
CA LYS A 119 -6.07 -5.21 -16.96
C LYS A 119 -4.76 -5.51 -17.66
N LEU A 120 -3.62 -5.30 -16.99
CA LEU A 120 -2.29 -5.55 -17.54
C LEU A 120 -2.11 -7.02 -17.96
N PHE A 121 -2.51 -7.98 -17.12
CA PHE A 121 -2.34 -9.40 -17.43
C PHE A 121 -3.38 -9.95 -18.40
N LYS A 122 -4.59 -9.39 -18.45
CA LYS A 122 -5.61 -9.76 -19.44
C LYS A 122 -5.22 -9.33 -20.86
N ASP A 123 -4.47 -8.24 -21.00
CA ASP A 123 -3.97 -7.81 -22.30
C ASP A 123 -2.78 -8.67 -22.78
N GLU A 124 -1.93 -9.17 -21.87
CA GLU A 124 -0.89 -10.14 -22.21
C GLU A 124 -1.45 -11.50 -22.65
N SER A 125 -2.57 -11.96 -22.06
CA SER A 125 -3.16 -13.26 -22.43
C SER A 125 -3.82 -13.27 -23.81
N LYS A 126 -4.06 -12.11 -24.41
CA LYS A 126 -4.68 -11.95 -25.74
C LYS A 126 -3.67 -11.71 -26.86
N SER A 127 -2.39 -11.48 -26.53
CA SER A 127 -1.33 -11.24 -27.52
C SER A 127 -0.53 -12.51 -27.88
N THR A 128 -0.98 -13.68 -27.45
CA THR A 128 -0.48 -15.02 -27.81
C THR A 128 -1.61 -15.82 -28.41
#